data_AF-A0A7S1EWI5-F1
#
_entry.id   AF-A0A7S1EWI5-F1
#
_cell.length_a   1.000
_cell.length_b   1.000
_cell.length_c   1.000
_cell.angle_alpha   90.00
_cell.angle_beta   90.00
_cell.angle_gamma   90.00
#
_symmetry.space_group_name_H-M   'P 1'
#
loop_
_entity.id
_entity.type
_entity.pdbx_description
1 polymer ?
#
loop_
_entity_poly.entity_id
_entity_poly.type
_entity_poly.pdbx_seq_one_letter_code
_entity_poly.pdbx_strand_id
1 'polypeptide(L)'
;MRWWTPPIPEKRRKLDDHQAVATKEAGCPEASKPQHSGKILPLKRKPAVAPLAVSTQSGASDATVSAPPLFYQHTPVISPCTQPIAPSLFWLETEAPPEEGLPRTGPALYHNESMKSLVSTAHSILSEFVDIESQVVLFHDHDWSELPLVCKGLRAAGGEEVAICLAVCVSRKVWAVGLAGKQKVRVNTARLALAVALAWNGDCAHVALRWPEFANLCSAAGVHFEAGPADTRGTSGHGTWRGHPSFGAKTTPSTQAVSVPRVPALPVETAPTVDTSEIEVWWIEIPEESWPVPLAGVTSRDAVIIAHSTNTGLSELQQSASLLLRELVEDTSHVTFHHDCSWDSFPSVGAALRSAGGKEESLCVAVCEKFDLWAVGLGSKWKTRQTAAKLSLCVAITLKTSEFDATVAKWREFRAFREHVRGRLSSFQNRSEPRSWPGERV
;
A
#
# COMPACT_ATOMS: atom_id res chain seq x y z
N MET A 1 -31.20 -31.16 16.96
CA MET A 1 -30.17 -30.17 16.58
C MET A 1 -30.88 -28.88 16.20
N ARG A 2 -30.78 -27.84 17.03
CA ARG A 2 -31.44 -26.55 16.79
C ARG A 2 -30.46 -25.65 16.04
N TRP A 3 -30.89 -25.14 14.89
CA TRP A 3 -30.12 -24.23 14.06
C TRP A 3 -30.20 -22.81 14.62
N TRP A 4 -29.03 -22.19 14.76
CA TRP A 4 -28.86 -20.80 15.17
C TRP A 4 -29.23 -19.88 13.98
N THR A 5 -30.16 -18.96 14.21
CA THR A 5 -30.55 -17.91 13.25
C THR A 5 -29.97 -16.59 13.75
N PRO A 6 -29.23 -15.83 12.92
CA PRO A 6 -28.69 -14.53 13.32
C PRO A 6 -29.81 -13.46 13.35
N PRO A 7 -29.72 -12.46 14.23
CA PRO A 7 -30.75 -11.43 14.36
C PRO A 7 -30.71 -10.45 13.18
N ILE A 8 -31.90 -10.07 12.72
CA ILE A 8 -32.14 -9.04 11.70
C ILE A 8 -31.83 -7.66 12.30
N PRO A 9 -31.10 -6.76 11.62
CA PRO A 9 -30.82 -5.44 12.13
C PRO A 9 -32.10 -4.58 12.12
N GLU A 10 -32.53 -4.21 13.32
CA GLU A 10 -33.71 -3.39 13.58
C GLU A 10 -33.43 -1.91 13.24
N LYS A 11 -34.28 -1.33 12.40
CA LYS A 11 -34.19 0.07 11.97
C LYS A 11 -34.42 1.00 13.18
N ARG A 12 -33.38 1.72 13.60
CA ARG A 12 -33.48 2.81 14.61
C ARG A 12 -34.46 3.89 14.13
N ARG A 13 -35.64 3.94 14.76
CA ARG A 13 -36.47 5.15 14.84
C ARG A 13 -35.83 6.08 15.87
N LYS A 14 -35.63 7.35 15.49
CA LYS A 14 -35.36 8.44 16.42
C LYS A 14 -36.62 8.68 17.25
N LEU A 15 -36.49 8.63 18.57
CA LEU A 15 -37.44 9.24 19.49
C LEU A 15 -36.62 10.13 20.42
N ASP A 16 -36.88 11.42 20.34
CA ASP A 16 -36.53 12.40 21.36
C ASP A 16 -37.40 12.12 22.60
N ASP A 17 -36.82 12.14 23.80
CA ASP A 17 -37.35 12.92 24.91
C ASP A 17 -36.48 12.83 26.18
N HIS A 18 -36.48 13.96 26.89
CA HIS A 18 -35.81 14.24 28.15
C HIS A 18 -36.30 13.36 29.30
N GLN A 19 -35.39 12.86 30.14
CA GLN A 19 -35.55 12.96 31.60
C GLN A 19 -34.25 12.67 32.37
N ALA A 20 -33.96 13.53 33.34
CA ALA A 20 -32.95 13.37 34.36
C ALA A 20 -33.44 12.40 35.45
N VAL A 21 -32.61 11.42 35.85
CA VAL A 21 -32.70 10.74 37.15
C VAL A 21 -31.29 10.42 37.64
N ALA A 22 -31.08 10.75 38.93
CA ALA A 22 -29.85 10.63 39.68
C ALA A 22 -29.56 9.21 40.20
N THR A 23 -28.26 8.99 40.47
CA THR A 23 -27.64 8.10 41.46
C THR A 23 -28.03 6.62 41.50
N LYS A 24 -27.04 5.75 41.23
CA LYS A 24 -26.68 4.70 42.18
C LYS A 24 -25.27 4.14 41.93
N GLU A 25 -24.44 4.25 42.96
CA GLU A 25 -23.17 3.56 43.10
C GLU A 25 -23.37 2.04 43.23
N ALA A 26 -22.57 1.28 42.51
CA ALA A 26 -22.20 -0.11 42.75
C ALA A 26 -20.85 -0.30 42.03
N GLY A 27 -19.72 -0.45 42.73
CA GLY A 27 -19.40 -1.61 43.54
C GLY A 27 -18.71 -2.65 42.64
N CYS A 28 -17.48 -2.38 42.21
CA CYS A 28 -16.69 -3.28 41.36
C CYS A 28 -15.74 -4.12 42.24
N PRO A 29 -15.82 -5.46 42.23
CA PRO A 29 -14.95 -6.30 43.05
C PRO A 29 -13.55 -6.43 42.44
N GLU A 30 -12.59 -6.28 43.34
CA GLU A 30 -11.15 -6.41 43.21
C GLU A 30 -10.72 -7.77 42.65
N ALA A 31 -10.10 -7.78 41.47
CA ALA A 31 -9.53 -8.98 40.86
C ALA A 31 -8.06 -9.14 41.28
N SER A 32 -7.83 -10.21 42.03
CA SER A 32 -6.55 -10.70 42.54
C SER A 32 -5.50 -10.98 41.45
N LYS A 33 -4.29 -10.43 41.65
CA LYS A 33 -3.07 -10.69 40.86
C LYS A 33 -2.53 -12.11 41.11
N PRO A 34 -2.11 -12.88 40.08
CA PRO A 34 -1.20 -14.00 40.28
C PRO A 34 0.26 -13.53 40.20
N GLN A 35 1.00 -13.77 41.28
CA GLN A 35 2.47 -13.69 41.31
C GLN A 35 3.06 -14.88 40.55
N HIS A 36 3.82 -14.62 39.48
CA HIS A 36 4.73 -15.61 38.90
C HIS A 36 6.16 -15.05 38.90
N SER A 37 6.95 -15.48 39.87
CA SER A 37 8.40 -15.34 39.90
C SER A 37 9.05 -16.44 39.03
N GLY A 38 9.44 -16.11 37.81
CA GLY A 38 10.21 -16.99 36.92
C GLY A 38 11.67 -16.57 36.87
N LYS A 39 12.56 -17.42 37.41
CA LYS A 39 14.01 -17.23 37.45
C LYS A 39 14.61 -17.29 36.03
N ILE A 40 15.48 -16.33 35.75
CA ILE A 40 16.32 -16.23 34.55
C ILE A 40 17.43 -17.30 34.62
N LEU A 41 17.55 -18.13 33.59
CA LEU A 41 18.70 -19.03 33.37
C LEU A 41 19.60 -18.45 32.25
N PRO A 42 20.93 -18.48 32.39
CA PRO A 42 21.84 -17.89 31.40
C PRO A 42 22.01 -18.78 30.15
N LEU A 43 21.91 -18.13 28.99
CA LEU A 43 22.18 -18.70 27.66
C LEU A 43 23.66 -19.03 27.48
N LYS A 44 23.96 -20.31 27.25
CA LYS A 44 25.29 -20.80 26.82
C LYS A 44 25.59 -20.36 25.39
N ARG A 45 26.71 -19.66 25.20
CA ARG A 45 27.29 -19.32 23.90
C ARG A 45 27.77 -20.58 23.16
N LYS A 46 27.42 -20.71 21.87
CA LYS A 46 27.98 -21.70 20.94
C LYS A 46 29.33 -21.21 20.36
N PRO A 47 30.31 -22.09 20.13
CA PRO A 47 31.58 -21.72 19.51
C PRO A 47 31.46 -21.60 17.98
N ALA A 48 32.31 -20.73 17.43
CA ALA A 48 32.43 -20.38 16.02
C ALA A 48 32.95 -21.54 15.16
N VAL A 49 32.39 -21.68 13.95
CA VAL A 49 32.83 -22.62 12.91
C VAL A 49 33.63 -21.84 11.87
N ALA A 50 34.84 -22.32 11.56
CA ALA A 50 35.77 -21.76 10.59
C ALA A 50 35.34 -22.05 9.12
N PRO A 51 35.66 -21.18 8.15
CA PRO A 51 35.31 -21.39 6.75
C PRO A 51 36.38 -22.24 6.02
N LEU A 52 35.90 -23.24 5.26
CA LEU A 52 36.67 -24.03 4.31
C LEU A 52 36.76 -23.30 2.96
N ALA A 53 37.98 -23.18 2.45
CA ALA A 53 38.30 -22.60 1.15
C ALA A 53 37.85 -23.51 0.00
N VAL A 54 37.17 -22.93 -1.00
CA VAL A 54 36.80 -23.60 -2.25
C VAL A 54 37.82 -23.22 -3.33
N SER A 55 38.38 -24.26 -3.94
CA SER A 55 39.38 -24.22 -5.02
C SER A 55 38.69 -24.05 -6.37
N THR A 56 39.12 -23.04 -7.14
CA THR A 56 38.65 -22.72 -8.49
C THR A 56 39.54 -23.41 -9.51
N GLN A 57 39.02 -24.35 -10.30
CA GLN A 57 39.69 -24.87 -11.50
C GLN A 57 39.06 -24.26 -12.75
N SER A 58 39.85 -23.49 -13.51
CA SER A 58 39.51 -23.02 -14.85
C SER A 58 40.06 -24.00 -15.89
N GLY A 59 39.20 -24.45 -16.80
CA GLY A 59 39.62 -25.16 -18.00
C GLY A 59 38.55 -25.04 -19.07
N ALA A 60 38.81 -24.25 -20.11
CA ALA A 60 38.03 -24.26 -21.34
C ALA A 60 38.97 -24.01 -22.51
N SER A 61 39.00 -24.98 -23.41
CA SER A 61 39.82 -25.12 -24.61
C SER A 61 39.16 -24.43 -25.80
N ASP A 62 39.95 -23.68 -26.56
CA ASP A 62 39.61 -23.12 -27.87
C ASP A 62 39.54 -24.23 -28.94
N ALA A 63 38.45 -24.27 -29.69
CA ALA A 63 38.35 -25.03 -30.93
C ALA A 63 37.72 -24.16 -32.03
N THR A 64 38.58 -23.73 -32.94
CA THR A 64 38.30 -22.98 -34.16
C THR A 64 37.59 -23.87 -35.18
N VAL A 65 36.40 -23.49 -35.64
CA VAL A 65 35.73 -24.13 -36.79
C VAL A 65 35.41 -23.10 -37.87
N SER A 66 35.84 -23.47 -39.07
CA SER A 66 35.82 -22.75 -40.35
C SER A 66 34.41 -22.63 -40.95
N ALA A 67 34.11 -21.48 -41.56
CA ALA A 67 32.85 -21.18 -42.24
C ALA A 67 32.98 -21.30 -43.77
N PRO A 68 31.97 -21.85 -44.49
CA PRO A 68 31.88 -21.77 -45.95
C PRO A 68 30.90 -20.66 -46.44
N PRO A 69 30.97 -20.28 -47.73
CA PRO A 69 30.47 -18.99 -48.22
C PRO A 69 28.96 -18.95 -48.51
N LEU A 70 28.39 -17.75 -48.33
CA LEU A 70 26.99 -17.42 -48.54
C LEU A 70 26.65 -17.23 -50.03
N PHE A 71 25.66 -17.99 -50.51
CA PHE A 71 24.89 -17.65 -51.71
C PHE A 71 23.64 -16.86 -51.28
N TYR A 72 23.49 -15.64 -51.80
CA TYR A 72 22.28 -14.83 -51.63
C TYR A 72 21.19 -15.29 -52.61
N GLN A 73 20.08 -15.80 -52.08
CA GLN A 73 18.82 -15.90 -52.81
C GLN A 73 17.79 -15.00 -52.14
N HIS A 74 17.18 -14.11 -52.94
CA HIS A 74 16.11 -13.22 -52.51
C HIS A 74 14.87 -14.02 -52.12
N THR A 75 14.53 -14.02 -50.83
CA THR A 75 13.24 -14.48 -50.32
C THR A 75 12.30 -13.29 -50.12
N PRO A 76 11.00 -13.43 -50.44
CA PRO A 76 10.01 -12.37 -50.24
C PRO A 76 9.83 -12.09 -48.75
N VAL A 77 9.77 -10.81 -48.39
CA VAL A 77 9.56 -10.32 -47.01
C VAL A 77 8.13 -10.68 -46.57
N ILE A 78 8.01 -11.82 -45.89
CA ILE A 78 6.82 -12.15 -45.10
C ILE A 78 6.92 -11.35 -43.80
N SER A 79 5.86 -10.59 -43.48
CA SER A 79 5.76 -9.84 -42.21
C SER A 79 5.99 -10.80 -41.04
N PRO A 80 6.81 -10.42 -40.02
CA PRO A 80 7.11 -11.31 -38.91
C PRO A 80 5.81 -11.64 -38.17
N CYS A 81 5.36 -12.89 -38.33
CA CYS A 81 4.32 -13.47 -37.50
C CYS A 81 4.79 -13.33 -36.05
N THR A 82 4.08 -12.53 -35.25
CA THR A 82 4.34 -12.35 -33.83
C THR A 82 4.31 -13.73 -33.20
N GLN A 83 5.49 -14.25 -32.82
CA GLN A 83 5.54 -15.56 -32.20
C GLN A 83 4.66 -15.53 -30.94
N PRO A 84 3.82 -16.55 -30.73
CA PRO A 84 2.98 -16.62 -29.54
C PRO A 84 3.91 -16.63 -28.33
N ILE A 85 3.99 -15.49 -27.64
CA ILE A 85 4.70 -15.38 -26.38
C ILE A 85 3.99 -16.33 -25.44
N ALA A 86 4.66 -17.41 -25.03
CA ALA A 86 4.13 -18.33 -24.04
C ALA A 86 3.73 -17.49 -22.81
N PRO A 87 2.47 -17.56 -22.36
CA PRO A 87 2.02 -16.74 -21.25
C PRO A 87 2.88 -17.07 -20.03
N SER A 88 3.24 -16.04 -19.27
CA SER A 88 3.99 -16.19 -18.02
C SER A 88 3.05 -16.65 -16.88
N LEU A 89 2.29 -17.71 -17.15
CA LEU A 89 1.28 -18.30 -16.29
C LEU A 89 1.70 -19.74 -15.97
N PHE A 90 1.68 -20.10 -14.69
CA PHE A 90 1.94 -21.46 -14.24
C PHE A 90 0.99 -21.81 -13.08
N TRP A 91 0.77 -23.10 -12.88
CA TRP A 91 -0.06 -23.62 -11.80
C TRP A 91 0.82 -23.96 -10.61
N LEU A 92 0.52 -23.35 -9.47
CA LEU A 92 1.19 -23.64 -8.21
C LEU A 92 0.55 -24.85 -7.55
N GLU A 93 1.38 -25.66 -6.91
CA GLU A 93 0.96 -26.65 -5.93
C GLU A 93 1.58 -26.31 -4.57
N THR A 94 0.73 -26.13 -3.57
CA THR A 94 1.13 -25.76 -2.20
C THR A 94 0.99 -26.95 -1.25
N GLU A 95 1.84 -27.02 -0.25
CA GLU A 95 1.79 -28.10 0.77
C GLU A 95 0.50 -28.07 1.58
N ALA A 96 0.01 -26.87 1.86
CA ALA A 96 -1.29 -26.60 2.46
C ALA A 96 -1.93 -25.39 1.75
N PRO A 97 -3.26 -25.37 1.62
CA PRO A 97 -3.94 -24.25 0.98
C PRO A 97 -3.70 -22.95 1.77
N PRO A 98 -3.72 -21.80 1.10
CA PRO A 98 -3.45 -20.52 1.76
C PRO A 98 -4.51 -20.16 2.81
N GLU A 99 -5.73 -20.68 2.68
CA GLU A 99 -6.78 -20.61 3.70
C GLU A 99 -7.51 -21.96 3.80
N GLU A 100 -8.14 -22.22 4.95
CA GLU A 100 -8.87 -23.46 5.19
C GLU A 100 -10.05 -23.60 4.20
N GLY A 101 -10.11 -24.76 3.54
CA GLY A 101 -11.16 -25.07 2.56
C GLY A 101 -10.90 -24.56 1.14
N LEU A 102 -9.77 -23.91 0.87
CA LEU A 102 -9.32 -23.64 -0.51
C LEU A 102 -8.58 -24.86 -1.10
N PRO A 103 -8.51 -25.00 -2.43
CA PRO A 103 -7.71 -26.03 -3.08
C PRO A 103 -6.21 -25.81 -2.85
N ARG A 104 -5.40 -26.87 -2.97
CA ARG A 104 -3.93 -26.77 -2.88
C ARG A 104 -3.29 -26.16 -4.12
N THR A 105 -4.05 -26.08 -5.21
CA THR A 105 -3.59 -25.59 -6.50
C THR A 105 -4.22 -24.24 -6.85
N GLY A 106 -3.44 -23.38 -7.50
CA GLY A 106 -3.89 -22.06 -7.95
C GLY A 106 -2.96 -21.49 -9.01
N PRO A 107 -3.48 -20.71 -9.98
CA PRO A 107 -2.64 -20.14 -11.02
C PRO A 107 -1.85 -18.94 -10.48
N ALA A 108 -0.66 -18.78 -11.02
CA ALA A 108 0.22 -17.67 -10.72
C ALA A 108 0.67 -17.01 -12.03
N LEU A 109 0.57 -15.69 -12.09
CA LEU A 109 0.75 -14.92 -13.31
C LEU A 109 1.80 -13.82 -13.12
N TYR A 110 2.84 -13.83 -13.97
CA TYR A 110 3.82 -12.75 -14.06
C TYR A 110 3.32 -11.62 -14.94
N HIS A 111 3.52 -10.39 -14.46
CA HIS A 111 3.37 -9.22 -15.30
C HIS A 111 4.56 -9.11 -16.27
N ASN A 112 4.25 -8.97 -17.56
CA ASN A 112 5.18 -8.59 -18.61
C ASN A 112 4.58 -7.43 -19.44
N GLU A 113 5.39 -6.76 -20.25
CA GLU A 113 4.91 -5.62 -21.05
C GLU A 113 3.90 -6.03 -22.14
N SER A 114 3.95 -7.27 -22.64
CA SER A 114 2.98 -7.75 -23.65
C SER A 114 1.58 -7.93 -23.08
N MET A 115 1.43 -8.13 -21.77
CA MET A 115 0.14 -8.28 -21.09
C MET A 115 -0.39 -6.97 -20.48
N LYS A 116 0.28 -5.83 -20.70
CA LYS A 116 -0.06 -4.58 -20.04
C LYS A 116 -1.51 -4.12 -20.31
N SER A 117 -1.99 -4.27 -21.55
CA SER A 117 -3.39 -3.96 -21.90
C SER A 117 -4.36 -4.81 -21.09
N LEU A 118 -4.14 -6.13 -21.10
CA LEU A 118 -4.98 -7.11 -20.42
C LEU A 118 -4.96 -6.96 -18.89
N VAL A 119 -3.79 -6.68 -18.30
CA VAL A 119 -3.68 -6.40 -16.85
C VAL A 119 -4.39 -5.09 -16.50
N SER A 120 -4.43 -4.09 -17.40
CA SER A 120 -5.16 -2.85 -17.15
C SER A 120 -6.69 -3.04 -17.10
N THR A 121 -7.22 -4.04 -17.80
CA THR A 121 -8.66 -4.40 -17.83
C THR A 121 -9.04 -5.52 -16.86
N ALA A 122 -8.09 -6.06 -16.08
CA ALA A 122 -8.28 -7.19 -15.18
C ALA A 122 -9.44 -7.03 -14.19
N HIS A 123 -9.69 -5.82 -13.69
CA HIS A 123 -10.83 -5.55 -12.81
C HIS A 123 -12.16 -5.74 -13.53
N SER A 124 -12.31 -5.21 -14.75
CA SER A 124 -13.52 -5.40 -15.57
C SER A 124 -13.74 -6.87 -15.91
N ILE A 125 -12.69 -7.61 -16.27
CA ILE A 125 -12.79 -9.05 -16.57
C ILE A 125 -13.25 -9.83 -15.34
N LEU A 126 -12.62 -9.62 -14.19
CA LEU A 126 -12.97 -10.33 -12.95
C LEU A 126 -14.41 -9.99 -12.49
N SER A 127 -14.88 -8.77 -12.74
CA SER A 127 -16.24 -8.35 -12.37
C SER A 127 -17.35 -9.07 -13.15
N GLU A 128 -17.04 -9.70 -14.28
CA GLU A 128 -17.99 -10.55 -15.00
C GLU A 128 -18.21 -11.91 -14.30
N PHE A 129 -17.31 -12.32 -13.38
CA PHE A 129 -17.42 -13.59 -12.66
C PHE A 129 -17.99 -13.46 -11.26
N VAL A 130 -17.60 -12.42 -10.54
CA VAL A 130 -17.88 -12.20 -9.12
C VAL A 130 -17.97 -10.71 -8.79
N ASP A 131 -18.72 -10.37 -7.75
CA ASP A 131 -18.67 -9.02 -7.17
C ASP A 131 -17.36 -8.86 -6.37
N ILE A 132 -16.44 -8.06 -6.91
CA ILE A 132 -15.06 -7.97 -6.42
C ILE A 132 -15.00 -7.43 -4.99
N GLU A 133 -15.77 -6.39 -4.68
CA GLU A 133 -15.67 -5.69 -3.39
C GLU A 133 -16.23 -6.52 -2.23
N SER A 134 -17.16 -7.44 -2.51
CA SER A 134 -17.78 -8.28 -1.49
C SER A 134 -17.19 -9.69 -1.40
N GLN A 135 -16.60 -10.22 -2.47
CA GLN A 135 -16.20 -11.63 -2.54
C GLN A 135 -14.70 -11.86 -2.69
N VAL A 136 -13.91 -10.84 -3.03
CA VAL A 136 -12.47 -10.99 -3.30
C VAL A 136 -11.63 -10.29 -2.24
N VAL A 137 -10.79 -11.06 -1.56
CA VAL A 137 -9.80 -10.55 -0.59
C VAL A 137 -8.42 -10.57 -1.23
N LEU A 138 -7.64 -9.51 -1.01
CA LEU A 138 -6.29 -9.35 -1.55
C LEU A 138 -5.28 -9.27 -0.42
N PHE A 139 -4.29 -10.16 -0.43
CA PHE A 139 -3.15 -10.16 0.49
C PHE A 139 -1.89 -9.77 -0.25
N HIS A 140 -1.10 -8.87 0.33
CA HIS A 140 0.14 -8.39 -0.26
C HIS A 140 1.33 -8.94 0.50
N ASP A 141 2.31 -9.45 -0.23
CA ASP A 141 3.55 -9.92 0.36
C ASP A 141 4.72 -9.46 -0.51
N HIS A 142 5.46 -8.46 -0.03
CA HIS A 142 6.54 -7.83 -0.81
C HIS A 142 7.87 -8.56 -0.65
N ASP A 143 8.06 -9.23 0.48
CA ASP A 143 9.33 -9.79 0.95
C ASP A 143 9.24 -11.28 1.29
N TRP A 144 8.10 -11.92 0.96
CA TRP A 144 7.84 -13.34 1.11
C TRP A 144 7.71 -13.80 2.57
N SER A 145 7.35 -12.89 3.46
CA SER A 145 7.25 -13.14 4.90
C SER A 145 5.85 -13.60 5.34
N GLU A 146 4.80 -13.12 4.69
CA GLU A 146 3.39 -13.33 5.09
C GLU A 146 2.80 -14.60 4.48
N LEU A 147 3.25 -14.99 3.28
CA LEU A 147 2.71 -16.11 2.50
C LEU A 147 3.79 -17.18 2.17
N PRO A 148 4.54 -17.70 3.16
CA PRO A 148 5.71 -18.55 2.91
C PRO A 148 5.38 -19.84 2.15
N LEU A 149 4.18 -20.40 2.33
CA LEU A 149 3.74 -21.61 1.63
C LEU A 149 3.48 -21.37 0.14
N VAL A 150 2.88 -20.23 -0.20
CA VAL A 150 2.64 -19.82 -1.59
C VAL A 150 3.97 -19.56 -2.28
N CYS A 151 4.86 -18.84 -1.61
CA CYS A 151 6.23 -18.55 -2.04
C CYS A 151 7.06 -19.83 -2.30
N LYS A 152 6.95 -20.82 -1.40
CA LYS A 152 7.60 -22.13 -1.58
C LYS A 152 7.06 -22.87 -2.82
N GLY A 153 5.74 -22.90 -3.01
CA GLY A 153 5.11 -23.49 -4.20
C GLY A 153 5.53 -22.77 -5.50
N LEU A 154 5.65 -21.44 -5.44
CA LEU A 154 6.13 -20.61 -6.54
C LEU A 154 7.57 -20.94 -6.94
N ARG A 155 8.50 -21.08 -5.99
CA ARG A 155 9.87 -21.53 -6.28
C ARG A 155 9.89 -22.94 -6.88
N ALA A 156 9.07 -23.85 -6.35
CA ALA A 156 8.96 -25.20 -6.86
C ALA A 156 8.46 -25.25 -8.32
N ALA A 157 7.60 -24.29 -8.71
CA ALA A 157 7.13 -24.10 -10.08
C ALA A 157 8.13 -23.37 -10.99
N GLY A 158 9.33 -23.04 -10.51
CA GLY A 158 10.36 -22.31 -11.27
C GLY A 158 10.13 -20.79 -11.33
N GLY A 159 9.27 -20.24 -10.48
CA GLY A 159 9.05 -18.80 -10.38
C GLY A 159 10.21 -18.09 -9.67
N GLU A 160 10.55 -16.90 -10.18
CA GLU A 160 11.49 -15.97 -9.54
C GLU A 160 10.93 -15.34 -8.24
N GLU A 161 11.85 -14.80 -7.44
CA GLU A 161 11.51 -14.08 -6.21
C GLU A 161 11.16 -12.63 -6.49
N VAL A 162 9.88 -12.38 -6.73
CA VAL A 162 9.31 -11.04 -6.90
C VAL A 162 8.18 -10.80 -5.93
N ALA A 163 7.88 -9.54 -5.61
CA ALA A 163 6.73 -9.22 -4.77
C ALA A 163 5.44 -9.87 -5.32
N ILE A 164 4.64 -10.45 -4.42
CA ILE A 164 3.41 -11.18 -4.76
C ILE A 164 2.15 -10.52 -4.18
N CYS A 165 1.01 -10.82 -4.80
CA CYS A 165 -0.31 -10.54 -4.27
C CYS A 165 -1.17 -11.78 -4.46
N LEU A 166 -1.66 -12.33 -3.36
CA LEU A 166 -2.62 -13.42 -3.35
C LEU A 166 -4.03 -12.83 -3.43
N ALA A 167 -4.83 -13.32 -4.38
CA ALA A 167 -6.24 -13.01 -4.48
C ALA A 167 -7.06 -14.25 -4.14
N VAL A 168 -7.99 -14.12 -3.20
CA VAL A 168 -8.82 -15.22 -2.70
C VAL A 168 -10.30 -14.90 -2.92
N CYS A 169 -11.05 -15.86 -3.46
CA CYS A 169 -12.50 -15.80 -3.56
C CYS A 169 -13.13 -16.95 -2.77
N VAL A 170 -13.51 -16.67 -1.52
CA VAL A 170 -13.98 -17.68 -0.55
C VAL A 170 -15.30 -18.31 -0.98
N SER A 171 -16.20 -17.55 -1.59
CA SER A 171 -17.52 -18.03 -2.05
C SER A 171 -17.41 -19.07 -3.17
N ARG A 172 -16.37 -18.95 -4.01
CA ARG A 172 -16.07 -19.86 -5.13
C ARG A 172 -14.99 -20.88 -4.80
N LYS A 173 -14.37 -20.79 -3.61
CA LYS A 173 -13.26 -21.65 -3.16
C LYS A 173 -12.10 -21.69 -4.17
N VAL A 174 -11.72 -20.52 -4.68
CA VAL A 174 -10.57 -20.38 -5.59
C VAL A 174 -9.62 -19.29 -5.13
N TRP A 175 -8.35 -19.42 -5.50
CA TRP A 175 -7.32 -18.43 -5.24
C TRP A 175 -6.33 -18.37 -6.41
N ALA A 176 -5.59 -17.28 -6.50
CA ALA A 176 -4.57 -17.08 -7.52
C ALA A 176 -3.52 -16.04 -7.07
N VAL A 177 -2.38 -15.99 -7.76
CA VAL A 177 -1.25 -15.11 -7.40
C VAL A 177 -0.86 -14.21 -8.56
N GLY A 178 -0.70 -12.92 -8.29
CA GLY A 178 -0.13 -11.95 -9.21
C GLY A 178 1.29 -11.55 -8.81
N LEU A 179 2.19 -11.51 -9.78
CA LEU A 179 3.61 -11.23 -9.57
C LEU A 179 4.02 -9.96 -10.33
N ALA A 180 4.44 -8.92 -9.61
CA ALA A 180 4.94 -7.67 -10.18
C ALA A 180 5.62 -6.76 -9.14
N GLY A 181 6.64 -5.99 -9.55
CA GLY A 181 7.33 -5.06 -8.63
C GLY A 181 6.44 -3.92 -8.12
N LYS A 182 5.52 -3.39 -8.95
CA LYS A 182 4.65 -2.27 -8.58
C LYS A 182 3.33 -2.76 -7.96
N GLN A 183 2.95 -2.26 -6.78
CA GLN A 183 1.75 -2.73 -6.05
C GLN A 183 0.47 -2.71 -6.91
N LYS A 184 0.17 -1.60 -7.60
CA LYS A 184 -1.05 -1.50 -8.45
C LYS A 184 -1.07 -2.52 -9.57
N VAL A 185 0.09 -2.72 -10.22
CA VAL A 185 0.24 -3.72 -11.30
C VAL A 185 0.01 -5.11 -10.73
N ARG A 186 0.64 -5.40 -9.59
CA ARG A 186 0.55 -6.69 -8.91
C ARG A 186 -0.88 -7.06 -8.49
N VAL A 187 -1.63 -6.11 -7.94
CA VAL A 187 -3.06 -6.27 -7.63
C VAL A 187 -3.84 -6.69 -8.88
N ASN A 188 -3.64 -5.97 -9.99
CA ASN A 188 -4.38 -6.24 -11.21
C ASN A 188 -3.95 -7.57 -11.84
N THR A 189 -2.66 -7.92 -11.78
CA THR A 189 -2.17 -9.23 -12.21
C THR A 189 -2.78 -10.35 -11.39
N ALA A 190 -2.94 -10.18 -10.06
CA ALA A 190 -3.57 -11.17 -9.19
C ALA A 190 -5.07 -11.34 -9.51
N ARG A 191 -5.77 -10.24 -9.80
CA ARG A 191 -7.17 -10.26 -10.26
C ARG A 191 -7.32 -11.01 -11.59
N LEU A 192 -6.41 -10.76 -12.53
CA LEU A 192 -6.40 -11.45 -13.81
C LEU A 192 -6.14 -12.96 -13.64
N ALA A 193 -5.17 -13.33 -12.80
CA ALA A 193 -4.90 -14.72 -12.46
C ALA A 193 -6.12 -15.40 -11.80
N LEU A 194 -6.83 -14.68 -10.91
CA LEU A 194 -8.06 -15.17 -10.29
C LEU A 194 -9.19 -15.38 -11.29
N ALA A 195 -9.31 -14.49 -12.28
CA ALA A 195 -10.27 -14.68 -13.37
C ALA A 195 -9.96 -15.94 -14.19
N VAL A 196 -8.68 -16.25 -14.44
CA VAL A 196 -8.27 -17.53 -15.06
C VAL A 196 -8.65 -18.73 -14.18
N ALA A 197 -8.45 -18.65 -12.85
CA ALA A 197 -8.85 -19.72 -11.93
C ALA A 197 -10.37 -19.96 -11.92
N LEU A 198 -11.17 -18.89 -12.04
CA LEU A 198 -12.63 -18.98 -12.13
C LEU A 198 -13.08 -19.57 -13.46
N ALA A 199 -12.46 -19.14 -14.56
CA ALA A 199 -12.70 -19.69 -15.90
C ALA A 199 -12.37 -21.19 -15.99
N TRP A 200 -11.29 -21.63 -15.33
CA TRP A 200 -10.93 -23.05 -15.24
C TRP A 200 -11.99 -23.90 -14.55
N ASN A 201 -12.70 -23.35 -13.56
CA ASN A 201 -13.63 -24.08 -12.71
C ASN A 201 -15.11 -23.89 -13.11
N GLY A 202 -15.43 -23.23 -14.23
CA GLY A 202 -16.82 -22.96 -14.59
C GLY A 202 -17.03 -22.46 -16.01
N ASP A 203 -18.30 -22.24 -16.37
CA ASP A 203 -18.67 -21.69 -17.68
C ASP A 203 -18.30 -20.21 -17.78
N CYS A 204 -17.42 -19.92 -18.73
CA CYS A 204 -16.84 -18.62 -18.98
C CYS A 204 -16.91 -18.24 -20.47
N ALA A 205 -17.73 -18.93 -21.26
CA ALA A 205 -17.84 -18.70 -22.71
C ALA A 205 -18.24 -17.26 -23.04
N HIS A 206 -19.19 -16.69 -22.29
CA HIS A 206 -19.62 -15.30 -22.48
C HIS A 206 -18.51 -14.28 -22.18
N VAL A 207 -17.67 -14.53 -21.17
CA VAL A 207 -16.53 -13.67 -20.83
C VAL A 207 -15.47 -13.76 -21.92
N ALA A 208 -15.17 -14.97 -22.40
CA ALA A 208 -14.20 -15.20 -23.48
C ALA A 208 -14.61 -14.50 -24.79
N LEU A 209 -15.91 -14.50 -25.12
CA LEU A 209 -16.45 -13.79 -26.28
C LEU A 209 -16.27 -12.27 -26.16
N ARG A 210 -16.46 -11.71 -24.96
CA ARG A 210 -16.33 -10.28 -24.69
C ARG A 210 -14.87 -9.81 -24.61
N TRP A 211 -13.97 -10.70 -24.21
CA TRP A 211 -12.56 -10.40 -23.95
C TRP A 211 -11.63 -11.38 -24.69
N PRO A 212 -11.39 -11.22 -26.00
CA PRO A 212 -10.59 -12.16 -26.79
C PRO A 212 -9.15 -12.35 -26.29
N GLU A 213 -8.50 -11.29 -25.81
CA GLU A 213 -7.16 -11.38 -25.21
C GLU A 213 -7.14 -12.27 -23.96
N PHE A 214 -8.21 -12.24 -23.16
CA PHE A 214 -8.38 -13.12 -22.00
C PHE A 214 -8.66 -14.56 -22.43
N ALA A 215 -9.45 -14.77 -23.49
CA ALA A 215 -9.70 -16.10 -24.05
C ALA A 215 -8.39 -16.75 -24.54
N ASN A 216 -7.50 -15.97 -25.17
CA ASN A 216 -6.17 -16.44 -25.58
C ASN A 216 -5.30 -16.82 -24.37
N LEU A 217 -5.31 -16.00 -23.32
CA LEU A 217 -4.59 -16.30 -22.08
C LEU A 217 -5.10 -17.60 -21.44
N CYS A 218 -6.42 -17.79 -21.37
CA CYS A 218 -7.05 -19.00 -20.83
C CYS A 218 -6.75 -20.23 -21.69
N SER A 219 -6.81 -20.11 -23.01
CA SER A 219 -6.46 -21.20 -23.94
C SER A 219 -5.02 -21.64 -23.74
N ALA A 220 -4.11 -20.68 -23.59
CA ALA A 220 -2.71 -20.95 -23.33
C ALA A 220 -2.45 -21.49 -21.90
N ALA A 221 -3.40 -21.31 -20.98
CA ALA A 221 -3.43 -21.95 -19.67
C ALA A 221 -3.95 -23.40 -19.70
N GLY A 222 -4.51 -23.85 -20.82
CA GLY A 222 -5.20 -25.15 -20.96
C GLY A 222 -6.70 -25.10 -20.69
N VAL A 223 -7.31 -23.92 -20.55
CA VAL A 223 -8.77 -23.77 -20.44
C VAL A 223 -9.37 -23.91 -21.83
N HIS A 224 -10.20 -24.92 -22.04
CA HIS A 224 -10.96 -25.09 -23.28
C HIS A 224 -12.36 -24.50 -23.12
N PHE A 225 -12.70 -23.53 -23.97
CA PHE A 225 -14.06 -23.04 -24.09
C PHE A 225 -14.78 -23.92 -25.09
N GLU A 226 -15.78 -24.70 -24.65
CA GLU A 226 -16.65 -25.37 -25.60
C GLU A 226 -17.42 -24.28 -26.36
N ALA A 227 -17.17 -24.18 -27.66
CA ALA A 227 -18.01 -23.39 -28.53
C ALA A 227 -19.41 -24.03 -28.45
N GLY A 228 -20.32 -23.39 -27.72
CA GLY A 228 -21.71 -23.83 -27.66
C GLY A 228 -22.21 -24.10 -29.08
N PRO A 229 -23.06 -25.12 -29.30
CA PRO A 229 -23.56 -25.45 -30.62
C PRO A 229 -24.08 -24.17 -31.25
N ALA A 230 -23.51 -23.80 -32.41
CA ALA A 230 -23.88 -22.58 -33.11
C ALA A 230 -25.38 -22.66 -33.42
N ASP A 231 -26.19 -22.05 -32.54
CA ASP A 231 -27.63 -22.04 -32.71
C ASP A 231 -27.89 -21.14 -33.91
N THR A 232 -28.05 -21.80 -35.07
CA THR A 232 -28.29 -21.19 -36.37
C THR A 232 -29.69 -20.60 -36.48
N ARG A 233 -30.42 -20.50 -35.36
CA ARG A 233 -31.70 -19.81 -35.29
C ARG A 233 -31.49 -18.31 -35.28
N GLY A 234 -31.46 -17.78 -36.50
CA GLY A 234 -31.36 -16.37 -36.82
C GLY A 234 -32.26 -15.51 -35.93
N THR A 235 -31.62 -14.61 -35.19
CA THR A 235 -32.26 -13.38 -34.72
C THR A 235 -31.41 -12.22 -35.22
N SER A 236 -31.86 -11.64 -36.32
CA SER A 236 -31.46 -10.33 -36.80
C SER A 236 -31.95 -9.26 -35.81
N GLY A 237 -31.29 -9.17 -34.66
CA GLY A 237 -31.51 -8.15 -33.64
C GLY A 237 -30.44 -7.08 -33.75
N HIS A 238 -30.76 -6.01 -34.47
CA HIS A 238 -29.93 -4.83 -34.66
C HIS A 238 -29.74 -4.08 -33.33
N GLY A 239 -28.78 -4.52 -32.50
CA GLY A 239 -28.34 -3.81 -31.31
C GLY A 239 -27.27 -2.80 -31.68
N THR A 240 -27.66 -1.54 -31.86
CA THR A 240 -26.75 -0.40 -32.04
C THR A 240 -25.89 -0.18 -30.78
N TRP A 241 -24.66 -0.68 -30.80
CA TRP A 241 -23.63 -0.33 -29.84
C TRP A 241 -23.09 1.07 -30.16
N ARG A 242 -23.54 2.09 -29.41
CA ARG A 242 -22.91 3.41 -29.42
C ARG A 242 -21.79 3.47 -28.38
N GLY A 243 -20.57 3.70 -28.87
CA GLY A 243 -19.62 4.66 -28.30
C GLY A 243 -18.82 4.23 -27.08
N HIS A 244 -17.58 3.79 -27.31
CA HIS A 244 -16.46 4.08 -26.41
C HIS A 244 -15.38 4.83 -27.21
N PRO A 245 -14.66 5.80 -26.59
CA PRO A 245 -13.85 6.76 -27.32
C PRO A 245 -12.52 6.15 -27.79
N SER A 246 -12.19 6.44 -29.03
CA SER A 246 -10.89 6.17 -29.65
C SER A 246 -9.79 6.96 -28.94
N PHE A 247 -8.82 6.26 -28.34
CA PHE A 247 -7.56 6.86 -27.94
C PHE A 247 -6.71 7.08 -29.19
N GLY A 248 -6.60 8.34 -29.61
CA GLY A 248 -5.81 8.76 -30.76
C GLY A 248 -4.32 8.48 -30.57
N ALA A 249 -3.74 7.79 -31.55
CA ALA A 249 -2.31 7.65 -31.72
C ALA A 249 -1.69 9.02 -32.01
N LYS A 250 -0.80 9.50 -31.13
CA LYS A 250 0.01 10.69 -31.39
C LYS A 250 1.25 10.30 -32.18
N THR A 251 1.33 10.86 -33.37
CA THR A 251 2.50 10.92 -34.27
C THR A 251 3.64 11.72 -33.66
N THR A 252 4.83 11.14 -33.67
CA THR A 252 6.11 11.75 -33.31
C THR A 252 6.54 12.77 -34.38
N PRO A 253 6.93 14.01 -34.05
CA PRO A 253 7.54 14.91 -35.01
C PRO A 253 9.07 14.75 -35.06
N SER A 254 9.56 14.97 -36.28
CA SER A 254 10.93 14.91 -36.76
C SER A 254 11.84 15.97 -36.12
N THR A 255 13.07 15.55 -35.78
CA THR A 255 14.18 16.37 -35.29
C THR A 255 14.76 17.22 -36.42
N GLN A 256 14.64 18.54 -36.32
CA GLN A 256 15.48 19.49 -37.06
C GLN A 256 16.35 20.29 -36.10
N ALA A 257 17.64 20.40 -36.46
CA ALA A 257 18.65 21.11 -35.71
C ALA A 257 18.48 22.63 -35.84
N VAL A 258 18.31 23.30 -34.71
CA VAL A 258 18.25 24.77 -34.61
C VAL A 258 19.48 25.26 -33.84
N SER A 259 20.10 26.30 -34.39
CA SER A 259 21.26 27.02 -33.87
C SER A 259 20.98 27.74 -32.55
N VAL A 260 21.97 27.71 -31.65
CA VAL A 260 21.90 28.22 -30.27
C VAL A 260 21.95 29.76 -30.22
N PRO A 261 20.92 30.46 -29.75
CA PRO A 261 20.99 31.88 -29.40
C PRO A 261 21.50 32.06 -27.96
N ARG A 262 22.23 33.16 -27.76
CA ARG A 262 22.83 33.60 -26.49
C ARG A 262 21.75 33.84 -25.42
N VAL A 263 21.84 33.15 -24.29
CA VAL A 263 20.87 33.13 -23.18
C VAL A 263 20.81 34.49 -22.47
N PRO A 264 19.65 35.18 -22.44
CA PRO A 264 19.41 36.33 -21.56
C PRO A 264 19.41 35.88 -20.10
N ALA A 265 19.88 36.74 -19.18
CA ALA A 265 19.83 36.49 -17.75
C ALA A 265 18.40 36.10 -17.32
N LEU A 266 18.25 34.89 -16.79
CA LEU A 266 16.96 34.35 -16.38
C LEU A 266 16.38 35.18 -15.22
N PRO A 267 15.09 35.53 -15.27
CA PRO A 267 14.43 36.22 -14.17
C PRO A 267 14.54 35.37 -12.89
N VAL A 268 14.83 36.03 -11.77
CA VAL A 268 14.82 35.41 -10.44
C VAL A 268 13.44 34.80 -10.23
N GLU A 269 13.37 33.48 -10.31
CA GLU A 269 12.14 32.71 -10.14
C GLU A 269 11.65 32.89 -8.70
N THR A 270 10.56 33.63 -8.54
CA THR A 270 9.91 33.83 -7.25
C THR A 270 9.52 32.48 -6.68
N ALA A 271 10.00 32.18 -5.47
CA ALA A 271 9.76 30.88 -4.83
C ALA A 271 8.27 30.54 -4.80
N PRO A 272 7.89 29.28 -5.09
CA PRO A 272 6.51 28.84 -5.06
C PRO A 272 5.92 29.12 -3.67
N THR A 273 4.80 29.83 -3.63
CA THR A 273 4.05 30.07 -2.39
C THR A 273 3.10 28.89 -2.19
N VAL A 274 3.35 28.10 -1.15
CA VAL A 274 2.39 27.08 -0.71
C VAL A 274 1.26 27.82 -0.01
N ASP A 275 0.03 27.69 -0.50
CA ASP A 275 -1.13 28.18 0.26
C ASP A 275 -1.28 27.32 1.51
N THR A 276 -0.95 27.92 2.65
CA THR A 276 -0.94 27.25 3.95
C THR A 276 -2.19 27.58 4.79
N SER A 277 -3.12 28.36 4.24
CA SER A 277 -4.28 28.87 4.99
C SER A 277 -5.23 27.76 5.47
N GLU A 278 -5.37 26.68 4.69
CA GLU A 278 -6.26 25.56 4.98
C GLU A 278 -5.58 24.39 5.72
N ILE A 279 -4.29 24.48 6.03
CA ILE A 279 -3.58 23.34 6.60
C ILE A 279 -3.93 23.22 8.09
N GLU A 280 -4.58 22.12 8.44
CA GLU A 280 -4.92 21.81 9.82
C GLU A 280 -3.69 21.23 10.55
N VAL A 281 -3.17 22.01 11.50
CA VAL A 281 -1.99 21.67 12.30
C VAL A 281 -2.27 22.04 13.75
N TRP A 282 -1.96 21.12 14.65
CA TRP A 282 -2.11 21.31 16.08
C TRP A 282 -0.80 20.98 16.81
N TRP A 283 -0.64 21.57 17.98
CA TRP A 283 0.36 21.21 18.95
C TRP A 283 -0.35 20.69 20.19
N ILE A 284 0.11 19.56 20.69
CA ILE A 284 -0.42 18.93 21.89
C ILE A 284 0.71 18.70 22.88
N GLU A 285 0.36 18.64 24.15
CA GLU A 285 1.22 18.22 25.24
C GLU A 285 0.46 17.17 26.06
N ILE A 286 1.12 16.07 26.39
CA ILE A 286 0.52 14.99 27.17
C ILE A 286 1.06 15.03 28.60
N PRO A 287 0.19 15.19 29.62
CA PRO A 287 0.58 15.10 31.03
C PRO A 287 1.25 13.78 31.36
N GLU A 288 2.21 13.81 32.28
CA GLU A 288 3.01 12.64 32.68
C GLU A 288 2.14 11.48 33.19
N GLU A 289 1.06 11.78 33.91
CA GLU A 289 0.13 10.79 34.47
C GLU A 289 -0.67 10.04 33.40
N SER A 290 -0.76 10.63 32.20
CA SER A 290 -1.53 10.13 31.05
C SER A 290 -0.64 9.66 29.90
N TRP A 291 0.65 9.45 30.18
CA TRP A 291 1.62 9.07 29.16
C TRP A 291 1.30 7.69 28.55
N PRO A 292 1.13 7.59 27.21
CA PRO A 292 0.84 6.32 26.56
C PRO A 292 1.99 5.31 26.74
N VAL A 293 1.65 4.07 27.10
CA VAL A 293 2.63 2.97 27.21
C VAL A 293 3.48 2.79 25.94
N PRO A 294 2.92 2.88 24.71
CA PRO A 294 3.73 2.79 23.49
C PRO A 294 4.79 3.89 23.34
N LEU A 295 4.70 4.98 24.11
CA LEU A 295 5.65 6.09 24.11
C LEU A 295 6.63 6.04 25.30
N ALA A 296 6.68 4.95 26.08
CA ALA A 296 7.49 4.87 27.30
C ALA A 296 9.01 5.11 27.09
N GLY A 297 9.51 4.98 25.86
CA GLY A 297 10.90 5.27 25.50
C GLY A 297 11.18 6.72 25.07
N VAL A 298 10.15 7.57 25.00
CA VAL A 298 10.26 8.95 24.53
C VAL A 298 10.07 9.93 25.69
N THR A 299 10.97 10.91 25.84
CA THR A 299 10.89 11.91 26.93
C THR A 299 10.16 13.20 26.54
N SER A 300 10.15 13.55 25.24
CA SER A 300 9.43 14.73 24.74
C SER A 300 7.92 14.58 24.94
N ARG A 301 7.30 15.47 25.70
CA ARG A 301 5.85 15.44 26.03
C ARG A 301 4.97 16.14 24.99
N ASP A 302 5.58 16.96 24.14
CA ASP A 302 4.94 17.73 23.10
C ASP A 302 4.99 17.02 21.75
N ALA A 303 3.92 17.15 20.97
CA ALA A 303 3.88 16.63 19.61
C ALA A 303 3.14 17.58 18.67
N VAL A 304 3.62 17.58 17.42
CA VAL A 304 2.92 18.19 16.30
C VAL A 304 1.95 17.17 15.70
N ILE A 305 0.76 17.65 15.33
CA ILE A 305 -0.29 16.89 14.67
C ILE A 305 -0.59 17.54 13.32
N ILE A 306 -0.55 16.77 12.25
CA ILE A 306 -0.91 17.22 10.89
C ILE A 306 -2.05 16.34 10.37
N ALA A 307 -3.12 16.94 9.88
CA ALA A 307 -4.15 16.21 9.15
C ALA A 307 -3.74 15.95 7.69
N HIS A 308 -4.13 14.80 7.17
CA HIS A 308 -4.07 14.56 5.73
C HIS A 308 -4.95 15.57 4.99
N SER A 309 -4.41 16.20 3.93
CA SER A 309 -5.16 17.16 3.12
C SER A 309 -5.09 16.80 1.65
N THR A 310 -6.20 17.04 0.93
CA THR A 310 -6.25 16.96 -0.53
C THR A 310 -5.88 18.28 -1.20
N ASN A 311 -5.58 19.34 -0.43
CA ASN A 311 -5.05 20.59 -0.96
C ASN A 311 -3.73 20.31 -1.69
N THR A 312 -3.57 20.84 -2.90
CA THR A 312 -2.44 20.53 -3.80
C THR A 312 -1.09 20.77 -3.14
N GLY A 313 -0.94 21.89 -2.41
CA GLY A 313 0.33 22.25 -1.78
C GLY A 313 0.76 21.25 -0.70
N LEU A 314 -0.15 20.89 0.21
CA LEU A 314 0.18 19.92 1.27
C LEU A 314 0.25 18.49 0.73
N SER A 315 -0.56 18.13 -0.27
CA SER A 315 -0.57 16.79 -0.87
C SER A 315 0.77 16.44 -1.51
N GLU A 316 1.40 17.36 -2.25
CA GLU A 316 2.74 17.13 -2.83
C GLU A 316 3.81 16.94 -1.75
N LEU A 317 3.74 17.75 -0.70
CA LEU A 317 4.64 17.63 0.44
C LEU A 317 4.44 16.32 1.21
N GLN A 318 3.19 15.89 1.38
CA GLN A 318 2.83 14.59 1.96
C GLN A 318 3.35 13.44 1.11
N GLN A 319 3.19 13.47 -0.22
CA GLN A 319 3.76 12.46 -1.11
C GLN A 319 5.29 12.36 -0.99
N SER A 320 5.95 13.49 -0.71
CA SER A 320 7.41 13.56 -0.50
C SER A 320 7.86 13.23 0.93
N ALA A 321 6.96 13.10 1.90
CA ALA A 321 7.29 12.96 3.32
C ALA A 321 8.18 11.75 3.63
N SER A 322 8.04 10.65 2.88
CA SER A 322 8.91 9.47 3.07
C SER A 322 10.35 9.72 2.62
N LEU A 323 10.56 10.51 1.56
CA LEU A 323 11.90 10.88 1.08
C LEU A 323 12.55 11.86 2.05
N LEU A 324 11.79 12.86 2.49
CA LEU A 324 12.23 13.84 3.47
C LEU A 324 12.62 13.18 4.80
N LEU A 325 11.78 12.28 5.32
CA LEU A 325 12.07 11.58 6.58
C LEU A 325 13.35 10.73 6.47
N ARG A 326 13.56 10.07 5.32
CA ARG A 326 14.80 9.31 5.06
C ARG A 326 16.04 10.21 5.03
N GLU A 327 15.93 11.44 4.52
CA GLU A 327 17.05 12.39 4.55
C GLU A 327 17.35 12.94 5.95
N LEU A 328 16.34 13.01 6.83
CA LEU A 328 16.50 13.51 8.21
C LEU A 328 17.01 12.43 9.18
N VAL A 329 16.50 11.20 9.08
CA VAL A 329 16.82 10.12 10.03
C VAL A 329 17.99 9.25 9.54
N GLU A 330 18.26 9.25 8.23
CA GLU A 330 19.19 8.36 7.49
C GLU A 330 18.75 6.90 7.50
N ASP A 331 18.53 6.34 8.69
CA ASP A 331 18.00 4.99 8.91
C ASP A 331 16.58 5.03 9.49
N THR A 332 15.61 4.67 8.66
CA THR A 332 14.19 4.63 9.06
C THR A 332 13.85 3.49 10.02
N SER A 333 14.78 2.57 10.32
CA SER A 333 14.58 1.53 11.33
C SER A 333 14.34 2.11 12.73
N HIS A 334 14.83 3.32 13.00
CA HIS A 334 14.59 4.08 14.23
C HIS A 334 13.21 4.73 14.30
N VAL A 335 12.36 4.54 13.28
CA VAL A 335 11.01 5.11 13.24
C VAL A 335 9.96 4.01 13.29
N THR A 336 9.15 3.99 14.34
CA THR A 336 8.01 3.08 14.48
C THR A 336 6.69 3.83 14.24
N PHE A 337 5.69 3.11 13.74
CA PHE A 337 4.37 3.66 13.44
C PHE A 337 3.30 2.85 14.18
N HIS A 338 2.49 3.54 14.96
CA HIS A 338 1.36 2.96 15.69
C HIS A 338 0.05 3.52 15.11
N HIS A 339 -0.78 2.65 14.56
CA HIS A 339 -2.09 3.03 14.02
C HIS A 339 -3.18 2.85 15.06
N ASP A 340 -4.02 3.86 15.24
CA ASP A 340 -5.13 3.81 16.18
C ASP A 340 -6.37 4.47 15.56
N CYS A 341 -7.31 3.63 15.12
CA CYS A 341 -8.53 4.10 14.47
C CYS A 341 -9.61 4.54 15.46
N SER A 342 -9.54 4.09 16.71
CA SER A 342 -10.56 4.24 17.75
C SER A 342 -10.09 5.01 18.99
N TRP A 343 -8.82 5.42 19.02
CA TRP A 343 -8.16 6.07 20.17
C TRP A 343 -8.05 5.18 21.41
N ASP A 344 -8.12 3.87 21.23
CA ASP A 344 -8.04 2.91 22.34
C ASP A 344 -6.61 2.74 22.84
N SER A 345 -5.62 2.85 21.95
CA SER A 345 -4.19 2.72 22.28
C SER A 345 -3.58 4.06 22.71
N PHE A 346 -4.14 5.17 22.23
CA PHE A 346 -3.67 6.53 22.53
C PHE A 346 -4.82 7.46 22.97
N PRO A 347 -5.58 7.11 24.03
CA PRO A 347 -6.73 7.91 24.47
C PRO A 347 -6.34 9.32 24.93
N SER A 348 -5.17 9.47 25.56
CA SER A 348 -4.65 10.78 25.98
C SER A 348 -4.26 11.66 24.80
N VAL A 349 -3.75 11.09 23.70
CA VAL A 349 -3.48 11.82 22.45
C VAL A 349 -4.78 12.33 21.83
N GLY A 350 -5.81 11.50 21.76
CA GLY A 350 -7.15 11.91 21.29
C GLY A 350 -7.79 12.98 22.18
N ALA A 351 -7.63 12.88 23.50
CA ALA A 351 -8.08 13.90 24.45
C ALA A 351 -7.34 15.24 24.24
N ALA A 352 -6.02 15.22 24.11
CA ALA A 352 -5.23 16.42 23.88
C ALA A 352 -5.53 17.08 22.51
N LEU A 353 -5.72 16.27 21.46
CA LEU A 353 -6.15 16.76 20.15
C LEU A 353 -7.51 17.48 20.23
N ARG A 354 -8.50 16.90 20.92
CA ARG A 354 -9.80 17.55 21.14
C ARG A 354 -9.67 18.87 21.90
N SER A 355 -8.87 18.90 22.95
CA SER A 355 -8.57 20.13 23.71
C SER A 355 -7.89 21.20 22.86
N ALA A 356 -7.08 20.80 21.87
CA ALA A 356 -6.47 21.69 20.89
C ALA A 356 -7.45 22.16 19.79
N GLY A 357 -8.71 21.71 19.81
CA GLY A 357 -9.72 22.03 18.80
C GLY A 357 -9.62 21.20 17.53
N GLY A 358 -8.94 20.04 17.60
CA GLY A 358 -8.87 19.09 16.50
C GLY A 358 -10.12 18.23 16.38
N LYS A 359 -10.36 17.73 15.16
CA LYS A 359 -11.47 16.80 14.87
C LYS A 359 -11.09 15.39 15.28
N GLU A 360 -12.11 14.61 15.64
CA GLU A 360 -11.95 13.20 15.92
C GLU A 360 -11.78 12.42 14.61
N GLU A 361 -10.53 12.02 14.34
CA GLU A 361 -10.14 11.23 13.18
C GLU A 361 -9.22 10.07 13.59
N SER A 362 -9.16 9.03 12.76
CA SER A 362 -8.18 7.97 12.93
C SER A 362 -6.75 8.52 12.88
N LEU A 363 -5.94 8.12 13.84
CA LEU A 363 -4.59 8.67 14.04
C LEU A 363 -3.50 7.63 13.77
N CYS A 364 -2.31 8.12 13.44
CA CYS A 364 -1.08 7.37 13.39
C CYS A 364 -0.03 8.12 14.19
N VAL A 365 0.53 7.47 15.21
CA VAL A 365 1.65 8.01 15.98
C VAL A 365 2.94 7.50 15.35
N ALA A 366 3.82 8.42 14.95
CA ALA A 366 5.16 8.13 14.50
C ALA A 366 6.14 8.47 15.62
N VAL A 367 6.99 7.52 15.99
CA VAL A 367 7.97 7.67 17.08
C VAL A 367 9.37 7.52 16.50
N CYS A 368 10.28 8.43 16.83
CA CYS A 368 11.67 8.36 16.43
C CYS A 368 12.58 8.31 17.65
N GLU A 369 13.08 7.11 17.97
CA GLU A 369 13.95 6.88 19.13
C GLU A 369 15.27 7.64 19.02
N LYS A 370 15.82 7.76 17.80
CA LYS A 370 17.10 8.46 17.53
C LYS A 370 17.08 9.92 17.98
N PHE A 371 15.95 10.61 17.83
CA PHE A 371 15.81 12.02 18.20
C PHE A 371 15.00 12.23 19.47
N ASP A 372 14.50 11.16 20.09
CA ASP A 372 13.61 11.24 21.26
C ASP A 372 12.37 12.13 20.99
N LEU A 373 11.77 11.94 19.82
CA LEU A 373 10.63 12.73 19.33
C LEU A 373 9.51 11.84 18.83
N TRP A 374 8.29 12.36 18.88
CA TRP A 374 7.11 11.73 18.30
C TRP A 374 6.21 12.77 17.65
N ALA A 375 5.35 12.31 16.75
CA ALA A 375 4.39 13.17 16.07
C ALA A 375 3.17 12.37 15.62
N VAL A 376 2.07 13.05 15.30
CA VAL A 376 0.81 12.41 14.93
C VAL A 376 0.36 12.84 13.55
N GLY A 377 -0.13 11.88 12.77
CA GLY A 377 -0.83 12.12 11.51
C GLY A 377 -2.28 11.70 11.60
N LEU A 378 -3.20 12.54 11.11
CA LEU A 378 -4.62 12.21 11.03
C LEU A 378 -5.02 11.82 9.61
N GLY A 379 -5.96 10.88 9.47
CA GLY A 379 -6.60 10.60 8.20
C GLY A 379 -7.40 9.30 8.16
N SER A 380 -8.42 9.30 7.31
CA SER A 380 -9.39 8.20 7.18
C SER A 380 -8.82 6.85 6.70
N LYS A 381 -7.71 6.86 5.95
CA LYS A 381 -7.05 5.65 5.42
C LYS A 381 -5.70 5.44 6.09
N TRP A 382 -5.28 4.19 6.27
CA TRP A 382 -4.03 3.88 6.98
C TRP A 382 -2.79 4.49 6.35
N LYS A 383 -2.71 4.45 5.01
CA LYS A 383 -1.63 5.08 4.26
C LYS A 383 -1.64 6.60 4.43
N THR A 384 -2.81 7.25 4.41
CA THR A 384 -2.89 8.72 4.49
C THR A 384 -2.49 9.23 5.87
N ARG A 385 -2.96 8.58 6.94
CA ARG A 385 -2.53 8.93 8.31
C ARG A 385 -1.05 8.66 8.54
N GLN A 386 -0.49 7.56 7.99
CA GLN A 386 0.96 7.30 8.10
C GLN A 386 1.78 8.36 7.36
N THR A 387 1.37 8.75 6.15
CA THR A 387 2.04 9.80 5.39
C THR A 387 1.97 11.15 6.10
N ALA A 388 0.82 11.50 6.67
CA ALA A 388 0.69 12.69 7.51
C ALA A 388 1.59 12.61 8.74
N ALA A 389 1.70 11.44 9.40
CA ALA A 389 2.55 11.24 10.57
C ALA A 389 4.03 11.39 10.25
N LYS A 390 4.47 10.89 9.08
CA LYS A 390 5.84 11.09 8.57
C LYS A 390 6.14 12.57 8.40
N LEU A 391 5.25 13.33 7.74
CA LEU A 391 5.44 14.76 7.56
C LEU A 391 5.47 15.49 8.91
N SER A 392 4.57 15.11 9.82
CA SER A 392 4.49 15.64 11.18
C SER A 392 5.82 15.42 11.94
N LEU A 393 6.38 14.22 11.85
CA LEU A 393 7.66 13.88 12.46
C LEU A 393 8.84 14.66 11.83
N CYS A 394 8.85 14.85 10.50
CA CYS A 394 9.85 15.71 9.85
C CYS A 394 9.82 17.14 10.40
N VAL A 395 8.61 17.69 10.62
CA VAL A 395 8.45 19.02 11.23
C VAL A 395 8.95 19.02 12.67
N ALA A 396 8.59 18.02 13.49
CA ALA A 396 9.07 17.91 14.87
C ALA A 396 10.60 17.91 14.95
N ILE A 397 11.25 17.02 14.17
CA ILE A 397 12.71 16.89 14.11
C ILE A 397 13.32 18.25 13.74
N THR A 398 12.93 18.81 12.60
CA THR A 398 13.56 20.03 12.08
C THR A 398 13.27 21.28 12.91
N LEU A 399 12.25 21.30 13.76
CA LEU A 399 12.03 22.39 14.71
C LEU A 399 12.88 22.27 15.98
N LYS A 400 13.29 21.06 16.35
CA LYS A 400 14.05 20.79 17.59
C LYS A 400 15.54 20.63 17.34
N THR A 401 15.97 20.35 16.12
CA THR A 401 17.37 20.18 15.74
C THR A 401 17.79 21.16 14.64
N SER A 402 18.83 21.96 14.91
CA SER A 402 19.37 22.95 13.96
C SER A 402 20.23 22.33 12.86
N GLU A 403 20.64 21.07 13.02
CA GLU A 403 21.54 20.36 12.10
C GLU A 403 20.94 20.17 10.70
N PHE A 404 19.61 20.27 10.57
CA PHE A 404 18.91 20.04 9.31
C PHE A 404 18.61 21.30 8.49
N ASP A 405 19.16 22.46 8.84
CA ASP A 405 18.91 23.69 8.06
C ASP A 405 19.36 23.55 6.59
N ALA A 406 20.43 22.78 6.32
CA ALA A 406 20.84 22.47 4.95
C ALA A 406 19.81 21.59 4.21
N THR A 407 19.27 20.57 4.87
CA THR A 407 18.20 19.72 4.33
C THR A 407 16.93 20.54 4.08
N VAL A 408 16.55 21.38 5.04
CA VAL A 408 15.40 22.29 4.89
C VAL A 408 15.60 23.25 3.72
N ALA A 409 16.82 23.76 3.48
CA ALA A 409 17.11 24.63 2.33
C ALA A 409 16.94 23.92 0.97
N LYS A 410 17.18 22.60 0.91
CA LYS A 410 16.97 21.78 -0.29
C LYS A 410 15.49 21.60 -0.63
N TRP A 411 14.63 21.49 0.38
CA TRP A 411 13.19 21.27 0.22
C TRP A 411 12.42 22.59 0.41
N ARG A 412 12.29 23.39 -0.65
CA ARG A 412 11.74 24.76 -0.58
C ARG A 412 10.31 24.81 -0.04
N GLU A 413 9.46 23.90 -0.49
CA GLU A 413 8.05 23.78 -0.09
C GLU A 413 7.96 23.36 1.37
N PHE A 414 8.81 22.41 1.79
CA PHE A 414 8.90 21.99 3.18
C PHE A 414 9.39 23.13 4.09
N ARG A 415 10.36 23.93 3.63
CA ARG A 415 10.83 25.11 4.37
C ARG A 415 9.69 26.07 4.63
N ALA A 416 8.95 26.46 3.58
CA ALA A 416 7.80 27.35 3.71
C ALA A 416 6.76 26.78 4.70
N PHE A 417 6.49 25.47 4.60
CA PHE A 417 5.59 24.78 5.51
C PHE A 417 6.09 24.76 6.96
N ARG A 418 7.37 24.45 7.21
CA ARG A 418 8.00 24.48 8.55
C ARG A 418 7.89 25.86 9.20
N GLU A 419 8.12 26.93 8.44
CA GLU A 419 7.97 28.30 8.93
C GLU A 419 6.52 28.62 9.30
N HIS A 420 5.55 28.18 8.49
CA HIS A 420 4.13 28.30 8.81
C HIS A 420 3.79 27.58 10.13
N VAL A 421 4.24 26.33 10.30
CA VAL A 421 4.01 25.57 11.53
C VAL A 421 4.69 26.24 12.74
N ARG A 422 5.89 26.79 12.57
CA ARG A 422 6.60 27.51 13.65
C ARG A 422 5.83 28.76 14.09
N GLY A 423 5.29 29.53 13.15
CA GLY A 423 4.45 30.69 13.48
C GLY A 423 3.22 30.32 14.32
N ARG A 424 2.61 29.16 14.03
CA ARG A 424 1.51 28.62 14.85
C ARG A 424 1.97 28.14 16.23
N LEU A 425 3.15 27.54 16.34
CA LEU A 425 3.72 27.12 17.63
C LEU A 425 3.89 28.30 18.59
N SER A 426 4.40 29.44 18.11
CA SER A 426 4.53 30.65 18.95
C SER A 426 3.18 31.13 19.48
N SER A 427 2.11 30.98 18.69
CA SER A 427 0.75 31.30 19.13
C SER A 427 0.21 30.33 20.18
N PHE A 428 0.63 29.06 20.14
CA PHE A 428 0.29 28.05 21.14
C PHE A 428 1.01 28.31 22.47
N GLN A 429 2.32 28.55 22.44
CA GLN A 429 3.13 28.83 23.63
C GLN A 429 2.67 30.09 24.37
N ASN A 430 2.15 31.10 23.66
CA ASN A 430 1.59 32.29 24.28
C ASN A 430 0.23 32.03 24.97
N ARG A 431 -0.46 30.92 24.68
CA ARG A 431 -1.74 30.55 25.32
C ARG A 431 -1.56 29.69 26.56
N SER A 432 -0.39 29.07 26.73
CA SER A 432 -0.07 28.19 27.85
C SER A 432 0.40 28.92 29.10
N GLU A 433 0.34 30.25 29.15
CA GLU A 433 0.33 30.92 30.46
C GLU A 433 -0.82 30.32 31.28
N PRO A 434 -0.58 29.94 32.56
CA PRO A 434 -1.55 29.23 33.37
C PRO A 434 -2.82 30.08 33.47
N ARG A 435 -3.82 29.72 32.65
CA ARG A 435 -5.16 30.24 32.81
C ARG A 435 -5.61 29.70 34.16
N SER A 436 -5.56 30.55 35.18
CA SER A 436 -6.19 30.28 36.46
C SER A 436 -7.61 29.82 36.16
N TRP A 437 -7.90 28.53 36.42
CA TRP A 437 -9.21 27.99 36.15
C TRP A 437 -10.21 28.78 37.00
N PRO A 438 -11.27 29.36 36.40
CA PRO A 438 -12.30 30.06 37.15
C PRO A 438 -13.09 29.03 37.96
N GLY A 439 -12.56 28.67 39.12
CA GLY A 439 -13.05 27.59 39.99
C GLY A 439 -12.15 27.34 41.19
N GLU A 440 -10.90 27.78 41.16
CA GLU A 440 -9.97 27.68 42.30
C GLU A 440 -9.99 28.98 43.13
N ARG A 441 -11.17 29.30 43.69
CA ARG A 441 -11.28 30.20 44.86
C ARG A 441 -11.85 29.37 46.00
N VAL A 442 -10.97 29.10 46.96
CA VAL A 442 -11.24 28.42 48.25
C VAL A 442 -12.34 29.14 49.02
#